data_AF-A0AAD6QN43-F1
#
_entry.id   AF-A0AAD6QN43-F1
#
_cell.length_a   1.000
_cell.length_b   1.000
_cell.length_c   1.000
_cell.angle_alpha   90.00
_cell.angle_beta   90.00
_cell.angle_gamma   90.00
#
_symmetry.space_group_name_H-M   'P 1'
#
loop_
_entity.id
_entity.type
_entity.pdbx_description
1 polymer ?
#
loop_
_entity_poly.entity_id
_entity_poly.type
_entity_poly.pdbx_seq_one_letter_code
_entity_poly.pdbx_strand_id
1 'polypeptide(L)' 'MYCLLELHTLRGLKMAFVVKNGKSPEESILPPPENLPPC' A
#
# COMPACT_ATOMS: atom_id res chain seq x y z
N MET A 1 -6.83 -2.86 2.72
CA MET A 1 -8.21 -3.26 3.03
C MET A 1 -8.52 -2.81 4.45
N TYR A 2 -9.56 -2.01 4.62
CA TYR A 2 -9.94 -1.48 5.93
C TYR A 2 -11.45 -1.19 5.92
N CYS A 3 -12.04 -1.04 7.11
CA CYS A 3 -13.44 -0.68 7.25
C CYS A 3 -13.63 0.82 7.01
N LEU A 4 -14.59 1.20 6.15
CA LEU A 4 -14.83 2.62 5.81
C LEU A 4 -15.15 3.48 7.03
N LEU A 5 -15.69 2.91 8.10
CA LEU A 5 -15.87 3.63 9.36
C LEU A 5 -14.51 3.91 9.98
N GLU A 6 -14.09 5.18 9.94
CA GLU A 6 -12.78 5.65 10.38
C GLU A 6 -12.44 5.23 11.81
N LEU A 7 -13.44 5.24 12.70
CA LEU A 7 -13.29 4.81 14.09
C LEU A 7 -12.75 3.36 14.21
N HIS A 8 -13.17 2.45 13.32
CA HIS A 8 -12.68 1.08 13.30
C HIS A 8 -11.23 1.00 12.78
N THR A 9 -10.88 1.84 11.83
CA THR A 9 -9.51 1.96 11.30
C THR A 9 -8.54 2.47 12.37
N LEU A 10 -8.94 3.48 13.14
CA LEU A 10 -8.18 4.02 14.26
C LEU A 10 -7.99 3.00 15.39
N ARG A 11 -8.99 2.15 15.61
CA ARG A 11 -8.93 1.03 16.57
C ARG A 11 -8.14 -0.19 16.07
N GLY A 12 -7.54 -0.11 14.89
CA GLY A 12 -6.64 -1.13 14.35
C GLY A 12 -7.25 -2.08 13.32
N LEU A 13 -8.50 -1.88 12.89
CA LEU A 13 -9.10 -2.64 11.79
C LEU A 13 -8.64 -2.11 10.43
N LYS A 14 -7.33 -2.21 10.18
CA LYS A 14 -6.68 -1.85 8.92
C LYS A 14 -5.64 -2.90 8.55
N MET A 15 -5.59 -3.29 7.29
CA MET A 15 -4.62 -4.24 6.75
C MET A 15 -4.13 -3.81 5.38
N ALA A 16 -2.90 -4.19 5.04
CA ALA A 16 -2.32 -4.01 3.71
C ALA A 16 -1.89 -5.37 3.17
N PHE A 17 -2.03 -5.55 1.86
CA PHE A 17 -1.46 -6.69 1.15
C PHE A 17 -0.23 -6.21 0.41
N VAL A 18 0.91 -6.87 0.64
CA VAL A 18 2.12 -6.65 -0.14
C VAL A 18 2.11 -7.66 -1.28
N VAL A 19 1.92 -7.17 -2.51
CA VAL A 19 1.91 -7.99 -3.71
C VAL A 19 3.28 -7.89 -4.37
N LYS A 20 3.89 -9.03 -4.70
CA LYS A 20 5.18 -9.07 -5.41
C LYS A 20 4.97 -8.83 -6.91
N ASN A 21 5.99 -8.30 -7.57
CA ASN A 21 6.00 -8.16 -9.02
C ASN A 21 5.80 -9.52 -9.72
N GLY A 22 5.12 -9.48 -10.85
CA GLY A 22 4.96 -10.61 -11.74
C GLY A 22 6.19 -10.88 -12.61
N LYS A 23 5.99 -11.60 -13.71
CA LYS A 23 7.09 -11.97 -14.62
C LYS A 23 7.29 -10.96 -15.74
N SER A 24 6.22 -10.27 -16.15
CA SER A 24 6.30 -9.30 -17.23
C SER A 24 6.59 -7.89 -16.70
N PRO A 25 7.18 -7.00 -17.52
CA PRO A 25 7.41 -5.60 -17.13
C PRO A 25 6.13 -4.86 -16.75
N GLU A 26 5.00 -5.22 -17.34
CA GLU A 26 3.68 -4.62 -17.09
C GLU A 26 3.08 -5.07 -15.75
N GLU A 27 3.56 -6.18 -15.19
CA GLU A 27 3.17 -6.71 -13.87
C GLU A 27 4.10 -6.22 -12.73
N SER A 28 4.92 -5.21 -13.00
CA SER A 28 5.85 -4.59 -12.04
C SER A 28 5.46 -3.14 -11.73
N ILE A 29 5.63 -2.72 -10.49
CA ILE A 29 5.41 -1.33 -10.09
C ILE A 29 6.60 -0.43 -10.47
N LEU A 30 6.32 0.85 -10.70
CA LEU A 30 7.34 1.86 -10.93
C LEU A 30 8.19 2.11 -9.67
N PRO A 31 9.45 2.53 -9.82
CA PRO A 31 10.29 2.91 -8.69
C PRO A 31 9.70 4.09 -7.90
N PRO A 32 10.02 4.23 -6.61
CA PRO A 32 9.56 5.34 -5.80
C PRO A 32 10.08 6.68 -6.34
N PRO A 33 9.27 7.75 -6.29
CA PRO A 33 9.71 9.09 -6.67
C PRO A 33 10.76 9.63 -5.70
N GLU A 34 11.66 10.48 -6.19
CA GLU A 34 12.80 10.99 -5.41
C GLU A 34 12.39 11.91 -4.25
N ASN A 35 11.24 12.57 -4.36
CA ASN A 35 10.77 13.59 -3.43
C ASN A 35 9.82 13.07 -2.34
N LEU A 36 10.00 11.82 -1.91
CA LEU A 36 9.24 11.25 -0.79
C LEU A 36 9.60 11.96 0.54
N PRO A 37 8.61 12.28 1.40
CA PRO A 37 8.90 12.81 2.73
C PRO A 37 9.67 11.79 3.58
N PRO A 38 10.52 12.24 4.52
CA PRO A 38 11.17 11.34 5.47
C PRO A 38 10.13 10.64 6.36
N CYS A 39 10.48 9.43 6.80
CA CYS A 39 9.63 8.61 7.67
C CYS A 39 9.52 9.17 9.09
#